data_AF-A0A2H9R8Q1-F1
#
_entry.id   AF-A0A2H9R8Q1-F1
#
_cell.length_a   1.000
_cell.length_b   1.000
_cell.length_c   1.000
_cell.angle_alpha   90.00
_cell.angle_beta   90.00
_cell.angle_gamma   90.00
#
_symmetry.space_group_name_H-M   'P 1'
#
loop_
_entity.id
_entity.type
_entity.pdbx_description
1 polymer ?
#
loop_
_entity_poly.entity_id
_entity_poly.type
_entity_poly.pdbx_seq_one_letter_code
_entity_poly.pdbx_strand_id
1 'polypeptide(L)'
;MKKITSFVLLILVSSMVLGGVTHTAQAETDSSVLLKIAKQAQRQLENQMNKDVSDKTKQLFKEGTQEIKDLEESIKNNNADLAKKHFLSAMRIFKEISQQLSNIKSPQSEIATLKATSKDPSADLFRMQDYINNLKIIAKKYNASIDFSELDDLFVTARKQISDKQFDDAVETIGKIKQITVDFNNKIREYASQQEQSRATAYAKTYLEQLDRLIENAKSQGLSENIIQKLETAKENLSSTTDPHEIIKQIREIISIKEQFELTKNDRLESRVMQIEKTLLNISNSEKLSQSDIDDAKKTIQIIKRHLAKGEFEKANELLRSLATLLNTSQD
;
A
#
# COMPACT_ATOMS: atom_id res chain seq x y z
N MET A 1 12.15 -31.89 0.10
CA MET A 1 12.37 -30.60 0.81
C MET A 1 11.80 -29.46 -0.03
N LYS A 2 11.33 -28.39 0.63
CA LYS A 2 10.41 -27.31 0.17
C LYS A 2 8.93 -27.62 0.42
N LYS A 3 8.23 -26.65 1.04
CA LYS A 3 6.80 -26.55 1.46
C LYS A 3 6.48 -26.61 2.97
N ILE A 4 7.20 -25.86 3.82
CA ILE A 4 6.76 -25.54 5.20
C ILE A 4 6.51 -24.02 5.38
N THR A 5 6.70 -23.22 4.33
CA THR A 5 6.72 -21.75 4.41
C THR A 5 5.37 -21.05 4.56
N SER A 6 4.25 -21.75 4.67
CA SER A 6 2.94 -21.07 4.57
C SER A 6 2.08 -21.11 5.83
N PHE A 7 2.48 -21.83 6.89
CA PHE A 7 1.80 -21.79 8.19
C PHE A 7 2.05 -20.49 8.97
N VAL A 8 3.20 -19.87 8.75
CA VAL A 8 3.69 -18.70 9.51
C VAL A 8 2.85 -17.44 9.25
N LEU A 9 2.20 -17.33 8.08
CA LEU A 9 1.38 -16.18 7.71
C LEU A 9 -0.03 -16.19 8.32
N LEU A 10 -0.55 -17.36 8.71
CA LEU A 10 -1.92 -17.50 9.23
C LEU A 10 -2.03 -17.16 10.73
N ILE A 11 -0.97 -17.40 11.50
CA ILE A 11 -0.90 -17.04 12.93
C ILE A 11 -0.78 -15.51 13.10
N LEU A 12 -0.06 -14.84 12.20
CA LEU A 12 0.13 -13.38 12.20
C LEU A 12 -1.21 -12.63 12.19
N VAL A 13 -2.19 -13.06 11.41
CA VAL A 13 -3.44 -12.32 11.26
C VAL A 13 -4.46 -12.64 12.37
N SER A 14 -4.38 -13.82 12.99
CA SER A 14 -5.19 -14.13 14.18
C SER A 14 -4.82 -13.29 15.41
N SER A 15 -3.57 -12.83 15.50
CA SER A 15 -3.11 -11.94 16.58
C SER A 15 -3.62 -10.49 16.45
N MET A 16 -4.07 -10.07 15.27
CA MET A 16 -4.59 -8.70 15.05
C MET A 16 -5.98 -8.46 15.64
N VAL A 17 -6.67 -9.50 16.12
CA VAL A 17 -8.09 -9.36 16.47
C VAL A 17 -8.46 -9.79 17.90
N LEU A 18 -7.51 -10.29 18.68
CA LEU A 18 -7.74 -10.65 20.08
C LEU A 18 -7.06 -9.72 21.10
N GLY A 19 -6.31 -8.71 20.66
CA GLY A 19 -5.79 -7.65 21.54
C GLY A 19 -6.67 -6.41 21.49
N GLY A 20 -7.63 -6.30 22.40
CA GLY A 20 -8.49 -5.13 22.53
C GLY A 20 -7.67 -3.88 22.89
N VAL A 21 -7.73 -2.87 22.05
CA VAL A 21 -7.55 -1.46 22.46
C VAL A 21 -8.43 -0.59 21.58
N THR A 22 -9.43 0.00 22.21
CA THR A 22 -10.26 1.09 21.71
C THR A 22 -9.39 2.34 21.63
N HIS A 23 -9.01 2.78 20.43
CA HIS A 23 -8.87 4.19 20.13
C HIS A 23 -9.28 4.46 18.69
N THR A 24 -10.08 5.50 18.57
CA THR A 24 -10.69 6.07 17.37
C THR A 24 -9.64 6.48 16.34
N ALA A 25 -9.28 5.53 15.49
CA ALA A 25 -8.91 5.77 14.10
C ALA A 25 -9.56 4.59 13.39
N GLN A 26 -10.45 4.85 12.44
CA GLN A 26 -11.07 3.81 11.62
C GLN A 26 -9.95 2.96 11.02
N ALA A 27 -9.68 1.83 11.66
CA ALA A 27 -8.95 0.74 11.06
C ALA A 27 -9.90 0.13 10.03
N GLU A 28 -10.07 0.83 8.90
CA GLU A 28 -9.99 0.15 7.62
C GLU A 28 -8.59 -0.47 7.56
N THR A 29 -8.40 -1.59 8.29
CA THR A 29 -7.60 -2.67 7.72
C THR A 29 -8.26 -2.96 6.39
N ASP A 30 -7.79 -2.27 5.34
CA ASP A 30 -8.28 -2.26 3.97
C ASP A 30 -8.96 -3.60 3.71
N SER A 31 -10.30 -3.63 3.69
CA SER A 31 -11.04 -4.89 3.81
C SER A 31 -10.69 -5.84 2.66
N SER A 32 -10.14 -5.29 1.57
CA SER A 32 -9.52 -6.02 0.46
C SER A 32 -8.29 -6.86 0.88
N VAL A 33 -7.49 -6.40 1.85
CA VAL A 33 -6.37 -7.11 2.47
C VAL A 33 -6.87 -8.29 3.32
N LEU A 34 -7.93 -8.10 4.12
CA LEU A 34 -8.56 -9.19 4.88
C LEU A 34 -9.04 -10.30 3.95
N LEU A 35 -9.69 -9.94 2.84
CA LEU A 35 -10.14 -10.89 1.83
C LEU A 35 -8.98 -11.63 1.15
N LYS A 36 -7.89 -10.92 0.80
CA LYS A 36 -6.68 -11.54 0.23
C LYS A 36 -6.07 -12.57 1.16
N ILE A 37 -5.94 -12.25 2.45
CA ILE A 37 -5.44 -13.15 3.49
C ILE A 37 -6.34 -14.38 3.58
N ALA A 38 -7.65 -14.19 3.68
CA ALA A 38 -8.59 -15.29 3.84
C ALA A 38 -8.59 -16.24 2.64
N LYS A 39 -8.58 -15.70 1.41
CA LYS A 39 -8.46 -16.48 0.17
C LYS A 39 -7.13 -17.24 0.09
N GLN A 40 -6.04 -16.65 0.56
CA GLN A 40 -4.74 -17.33 0.60
C GLN A 40 -4.74 -18.50 1.59
N ALA A 41 -5.30 -18.31 2.78
CA ALA A 41 -5.47 -19.37 3.78
C ALA A 41 -6.33 -20.53 3.24
N GLN A 42 -7.46 -20.21 2.59
CA GLN A 42 -8.32 -21.20 1.95
C GLN A 42 -7.56 -22.04 0.92
N ARG A 43 -6.86 -21.40 -0.02
CA ARG A 43 -6.06 -22.09 -1.05
C ARG A 43 -4.99 -23.01 -0.44
N GLN A 44 -4.37 -22.60 0.66
CA GLN A 44 -3.36 -23.44 1.32
C GLN A 44 -3.96 -24.68 1.94
N LEU A 45 -5.11 -24.54 2.60
CA LEU A 45 -5.83 -25.68 3.16
C LEU A 45 -6.34 -26.61 2.06
N GLU A 46 -6.89 -26.06 0.97
CA GLU A 46 -7.32 -26.84 -0.20
C GLU A 46 -6.18 -27.71 -0.75
N ASN A 47 -4.98 -27.14 -0.86
CA ASN A 47 -3.77 -27.88 -1.30
C ASN A 47 -3.30 -28.96 -0.30
N GLN A 48 -3.69 -28.86 0.98
CA GLN A 48 -3.33 -29.82 2.03
C GLN A 48 -4.40 -30.88 2.28
N MET A 49 -5.64 -30.63 1.85
CA MET A 49 -6.74 -31.58 1.90
C MET A 49 -6.56 -32.61 0.77
N ASN A 50 -6.03 -33.80 1.11
CA ASN A 50 -6.06 -34.96 0.22
C ASN A 50 -7.43 -35.67 0.30
N LYS A 51 -7.66 -36.72 -0.50
CA LYS A 51 -8.95 -37.43 -0.57
C LYS A 51 -9.37 -38.11 0.75
N ASP A 52 -8.44 -38.32 1.68
CA ASP A 52 -8.63 -39.11 2.91
C ASP A 52 -8.94 -38.25 4.16
N VAL A 53 -9.28 -36.96 4.00
CA VAL A 53 -9.71 -36.13 5.13
C VAL A 53 -11.12 -36.49 5.62
N SER A 54 -11.35 -36.38 6.92
CA SER A 54 -12.65 -36.69 7.53
C SER A 54 -13.78 -35.81 6.98
N ASP A 55 -15.01 -36.32 6.97
CA ASP A 55 -16.18 -35.56 6.52
C ASP A 55 -16.44 -34.32 7.38
N LYS A 56 -16.10 -34.38 8.68
CA LYS A 56 -16.11 -33.21 9.57
C LYS A 56 -15.14 -32.13 9.10
N THR A 57 -13.92 -32.51 8.71
CA THR A 57 -12.93 -31.56 8.17
C THR A 57 -13.39 -30.96 6.82
N LYS A 58 -14.04 -31.75 5.96
CA LYS A 58 -14.64 -31.26 4.71
C LYS A 58 -15.77 -30.27 4.97
N GLN A 59 -16.60 -30.54 5.99
CA GLN A 59 -17.69 -29.65 6.39
C GLN A 59 -17.16 -28.32 6.93
N LEU A 60 -16.20 -28.35 7.86
CA LEU A 60 -15.54 -27.15 8.37
C LEU A 60 -14.92 -26.33 7.23
N PHE A 61 -14.32 -26.99 6.23
CA PHE A 61 -13.76 -26.27 5.07
C PHE A 61 -14.83 -25.56 4.24
N LYS A 62 -16.01 -26.18 4.06
CA LYS A 62 -17.16 -25.54 3.42
C LYS A 62 -17.67 -24.34 4.22
N GLU A 63 -17.79 -24.48 5.54
CA GLU A 63 -18.22 -23.41 6.45
C GLU A 63 -17.26 -22.22 6.41
N GLY A 64 -15.95 -22.46 6.54
CA GLY A 64 -14.94 -21.40 6.43
C GLY A 64 -14.88 -20.77 5.02
N THR A 65 -15.19 -21.54 3.98
CA THR A 65 -15.35 -21.01 2.61
C THR A 65 -16.59 -20.11 2.49
N GLN A 66 -17.68 -20.46 3.17
CA GLN A 66 -18.89 -19.63 3.18
C GLN A 66 -18.62 -18.29 3.89
N GLU A 67 -17.95 -18.31 5.04
CA GLU A 67 -17.54 -17.09 5.74
C GLU A 67 -16.66 -16.17 4.87
N ILE A 68 -15.85 -16.71 3.95
CA ILE A 68 -15.11 -15.89 2.98
C ILE A 68 -16.02 -15.22 1.95
N LYS A 69 -17.10 -15.88 1.52
CA LYS A 69 -18.07 -15.28 0.62
C LYS A 69 -18.84 -14.16 1.33
N ASP A 70 -19.25 -14.40 2.56
CA ASP A 70 -19.99 -13.43 3.38
C ASP A 70 -19.09 -12.22 3.74
N LEU A 71 -17.78 -12.46 3.95
CA LEU A 71 -16.76 -11.41 4.02
C LEU A 71 -16.73 -10.60 2.72
N GLU A 72 -16.65 -11.25 1.56
CA GLU A 72 -16.60 -10.56 0.26
C GLU A 72 -17.87 -9.73 0.00
N GLU A 73 -19.04 -10.24 0.38
CA GLU A 73 -20.31 -9.53 0.29
C GLU A 73 -20.37 -8.32 1.23
N SER A 74 -19.92 -8.49 2.48
CA SER A 74 -19.84 -7.41 3.46
C SER A 74 -18.93 -6.28 2.99
N ILE A 75 -17.82 -6.61 2.32
CA ILE A 75 -16.91 -5.64 1.69
C ILE A 75 -17.61 -4.88 0.56
N LYS A 76 -18.30 -5.59 -0.34
CA LYS A 76 -19.05 -4.95 -1.45
C LYS A 76 -20.12 -4.00 -0.94
N ASN A 77 -20.71 -4.32 0.21
CA ASN A 77 -21.74 -3.53 0.86
C ASN A 77 -21.17 -2.45 1.82
N ASN A 78 -19.85 -2.23 1.82
CA ASN A 78 -19.16 -1.29 2.72
C ASN A 78 -19.48 -1.49 4.22
N ASN A 79 -19.75 -2.73 4.63
CA ASN A 79 -20.04 -3.08 6.02
C ASN A 79 -18.78 -3.63 6.72
N ALA A 80 -17.95 -2.73 7.24
CA ALA A 80 -16.66 -3.05 7.85
C ALA A 80 -16.77 -3.97 9.08
N ASP A 81 -17.79 -3.80 9.92
CA ASP A 81 -17.99 -4.61 11.12
C ASP A 81 -18.36 -6.06 10.78
N LEU A 82 -19.26 -6.27 9.83
CA LEU A 82 -19.59 -7.61 9.34
C LEU A 82 -18.41 -8.23 8.60
N ALA A 83 -17.69 -7.47 7.77
CA ALA A 83 -16.49 -7.96 7.10
C ALA A 83 -15.47 -8.49 8.14
N LYS A 84 -15.17 -7.72 9.18
CA LYS A 84 -14.27 -8.15 10.25
C LYS A 84 -14.76 -9.41 10.96
N LYS A 85 -16.07 -9.51 11.24
CA LYS A 85 -16.68 -10.67 11.89
C LYS A 85 -16.55 -11.94 11.04
N HIS A 86 -16.88 -11.86 9.75
CA HIS A 86 -16.78 -12.99 8.83
C HIS A 86 -15.32 -13.42 8.61
N PHE A 87 -14.40 -12.45 8.49
CA PHE A 87 -12.96 -12.73 8.44
C PHE A 87 -12.48 -13.54 9.65
N LEU A 88 -12.83 -13.11 10.86
CA LEU A 88 -12.48 -13.81 12.10
C LEU A 88 -13.02 -15.23 12.17
N SER A 89 -14.29 -15.40 11.81
CA SER A 89 -14.96 -16.70 11.82
C SER A 89 -14.25 -17.67 10.88
N ALA A 90 -13.97 -17.24 9.64
CA ALA A 90 -13.20 -18.01 8.67
C ALA A 90 -11.81 -18.41 9.21
N MET A 91 -11.07 -17.47 9.81
CA MET A 91 -9.73 -17.75 10.32
C MET A 91 -9.74 -18.73 11.50
N ARG A 92 -10.74 -18.64 12.39
CA ARG A 92 -10.93 -19.59 13.49
C ARG A 92 -11.17 -21.01 12.96
N ILE A 93 -12.07 -21.15 11.98
CA ILE A 93 -12.38 -22.45 11.35
C ILE A 93 -11.15 -23.03 10.66
N PHE A 94 -10.41 -22.21 9.91
CA PHE A 94 -9.21 -22.64 9.21
C PHE A 94 -8.07 -23.05 10.14
N LYS A 95 -7.95 -22.39 11.29
CA LYS A 95 -7.06 -22.82 12.38
C LYS A 95 -7.44 -24.20 12.93
N GLU A 96 -8.72 -24.50 13.06
CA GLU A 96 -9.18 -25.81 13.52
C GLU A 96 -8.87 -26.92 12.50
N ILE A 97 -9.15 -26.68 11.21
CA ILE A 97 -8.82 -27.62 10.12
C ILE A 97 -7.32 -27.90 10.08
N SER A 98 -6.51 -26.84 10.16
CA SER A 98 -5.06 -26.91 10.27
C SER A 98 -4.58 -27.88 11.35
N GLN A 99 -5.16 -27.78 12.55
CA GLN A 99 -4.79 -28.59 13.69
C GLN A 99 -5.17 -30.06 13.45
N GLN A 100 -6.35 -30.32 12.91
CA GLN A 100 -6.80 -31.67 12.54
C GLN A 100 -5.87 -32.31 11.50
N LEU A 101 -5.52 -31.58 10.44
CA LEU A 101 -4.60 -32.06 9.39
C LEU A 101 -3.18 -32.32 9.91
N SER A 102 -2.75 -31.56 10.92
CA SER A 102 -1.43 -31.73 11.55
C SER A 102 -1.40 -32.97 12.45
N ASN A 103 -2.51 -33.30 13.11
CA ASN A 103 -2.63 -34.48 13.97
C ASN A 103 -2.69 -35.79 13.16
N ILE A 104 -3.26 -35.77 11.95
CA ILE A 104 -3.36 -36.96 11.06
C ILE A 104 -1.97 -37.44 10.56
N LYS A 105 -0.94 -36.58 10.56
CA LYS A 105 0.40 -36.92 10.08
C LYS A 105 1.31 -37.60 11.12
N SER A 106 0.81 -37.90 12.32
CA SER A 106 1.54 -38.67 13.34
C SER A 106 0.75 -39.91 13.72
N PRO A 107 1.21 -41.13 13.42
CA PRO A 107 0.54 -42.33 13.87
C PRO A 107 0.96 -42.61 15.33
N GLN A 108 0.09 -42.36 16.31
CA GLN A 108 -0.37 -43.36 17.30
C GLN A 108 -1.22 -42.76 18.44
N SER A 109 -2.34 -43.46 18.69
CA SER A 109 -3.02 -43.71 19.98
C SER A 109 -3.93 -42.64 20.60
N GLU A 110 -5.23 -42.80 20.36
CA GLU A 110 -6.26 -42.79 21.42
C GLU A 110 -6.46 -44.28 21.81
N ILE A 111 -6.68 -44.77 23.03
CA ILE A 111 -7.36 -44.24 24.22
C ILE A 111 -6.71 -44.93 25.45
N ALA A 112 -6.30 -44.17 26.46
CA ALA A 112 -6.32 -44.61 27.86
C ALA A 112 -6.22 -43.38 28.78
N THR A 113 -7.33 -43.04 29.41
CA THR A 113 -7.40 -42.18 30.59
C THR A 113 -6.49 -42.73 31.69
N LEU A 114 -5.56 -41.91 32.20
CA LEU A 114 -5.11 -41.76 33.60
C LEU A 114 -3.74 -41.05 33.64
N LYS A 115 -3.72 -39.85 34.27
CA LYS A 115 -2.62 -38.88 34.37
C LYS A 115 -2.17 -38.29 33.03
N ALA A 116 -2.48 -37.02 32.80
CA ALA A 116 -1.88 -36.24 31.72
C ALA A 116 -0.37 -36.16 31.97
N THR A 117 0.39 -37.09 31.41
CA THR A 117 1.80 -36.85 31.14
C THR A 117 1.84 -35.66 30.19
N SER A 118 2.38 -34.53 30.64
CA SER A 118 2.49 -33.37 29.78
C SER A 118 3.25 -33.77 28.52
N LYS A 119 2.58 -33.60 27.38
CA LYS A 119 3.14 -33.89 26.08
C LYS A 119 4.40 -33.06 25.91
N ASP A 120 5.48 -33.68 25.43
CA ASP A 120 6.75 -33.00 25.15
C ASP A 120 6.51 -31.71 24.33
N PRO A 121 6.79 -30.52 24.90
CA PRO A 121 6.48 -29.24 24.28
C PRO A 121 7.57 -28.76 23.30
N SER A 122 8.54 -29.59 22.93
CA SER A 122 9.63 -29.25 21.99
C SER A 122 9.16 -28.63 20.69
N ALA A 123 8.10 -29.19 20.08
CA ALA A 123 7.57 -28.68 18.82
C ALA A 123 6.96 -27.28 18.96
N ASP A 124 6.35 -26.98 20.10
CA ASP A 124 5.75 -25.67 20.38
C ASP A 124 6.82 -24.62 20.65
N LEU A 125 7.87 -24.99 21.40
CA LEU A 125 9.02 -24.12 21.63
C LEU A 125 9.73 -23.78 20.30
N PHE A 126 9.93 -24.77 19.42
CA PHE A 126 10.56 -24.56 18.11
C PHE A 126 9.76 -23.58 17.24
N ARG A 127 8.44 -23.78 17.11
CA ARG A 127 7.58 -22.87 16.34
C ARG A 127 7.62 -21.45 16.88
N MET A 128 7.70 -21.29 18.20
CA MET A 128 7.77 -19.97 18.80
C MET A 128 9.11 -19.29 18.53
N GLN A 129 10.21 -20.04 18.55
CA GLN A 129 11.53 -19.51 18.21
C GLN A 129 11.54 -18.96 16.77
N ASP A 130 10.96 -19.69 15.82
CA ASP A 130 10.83 -19.22 14.42
C ASP A 130 9.99 -17.94 14.34
N TYR A 131 8.91 -17.86 15.10
CA TYR A 131 8.07 -16.66 15.14
C TYR A 131 8.82 -15.46 15.71
N ILE A 132 9.52 -15.63 16.83
CA ILE A 132 10.32 -14.57 17.46
C ILE A 132 11.48 -14.11 16.56
N ASN A 133 12.14 -15.04 15.87
CA ASN A 133 13.20 -14.69 14.90
C ASN A 133 12.64 -13.78 13.78
N ASN A 134 11.44 -14.07 13.29
CA ASN A 134 10.76 -13.19 12.33
C ASN A 134 10.42 -11.82 12.95
N LEU A 135 9.92 -11.79 14.19
CA LEU A 135 9.67 -10.51 14.88
C LEU A 135 10.93 -9.68 15.05
N LYS A 136 12.10 -10.28 15.36
CA LYS A 136 13.39 -9.56 15.43
C LYS A 136 13.75 -8.91 14.08
N ILE A 137 13.53 -9.62 12.97
CA ILE A 137 13.75 -9.08 11.61
C ILE A 137 12.82 -7.89 11.34
N ILE A 138 11.54 -8.03 11.70
CA ILE A 138 10.54 -6.98 11.49
C ILE A 138 10.84 -5.76 12.38
N ALA A 139 11.20 -5.96 13.64
CA ALA A 139 11.62 -4.90 14.55
C ALA A 139 12.79 -4.10 13.97
N LYS A 140 13.82 -4.79 13.45
CA LYS A 140 14.95 -4.14 12.76
C LYS A 140 14.51 -3.35 11.53
N LYS A 141 13.58 -3.88 10.73
CA LYS A 141 13.06 -3.19 9.53
C LYS A 141 12.39 -1.85 9.87
N TYR A 142 11.66 -1.80 10.98
CA TYR A 142 10.97 -0.58 11.44
C TYR A 142 11.79 0.22 12.46
N ASN A 143 13.08 -0.12 12.67
CA ASN A 143 13.95 0.47 13.69
C ASN A 143 13.30 0.53 15.09
N ALA A 144 12.49 -0.48 15.42
CA ALA A 144 11.82 -0.56 16.71
C ALA A 144 12.84 -0.87 17.82
N SER A 145 12.93 0.01 18.82
CA SER A 145 13.81 -0.19 19.97
C SER A 145 13.18 -1.19 20.95
N ILE A 146 13.49 -2.47 20.76
CA ILE A 146 12.98 -3.59 21.55
C ILE A 146 14.14 -4.47 21.98
N ASP A 147 14.23 -4.70 23.30
CA ASP A 147 15.20 -5.62 23.89
C ASP A 147 14.60 -7.03 23.94
N PHE A 148 15.26 -8.00 23.33
CA PHE A 148 14.82 -9.39 23.28
C PHE A 148 15.52 -10.29 24.31
N SER A 149 16.39 -9.73 25.15
CA SER A 149 17.24 -10.50 26.08
C SER A 149 16.42 -11.40 27.01
N GLU A 150 15.34 -10.87 27.59
CA GLU A 150 14.43 -11.66 28.46
C GLU A 150 13.81 -12.85 27.73
N LEU A 151 13.37 -12.66 26.48
CA LEU A 151 12.85 -13.75 25.66
C LEU A 151 13.92 -14.81 25.38
N ASP A 152 15.14 -14.37 25.06
CA ASP A 152 16.26 -15.27 24.77
C ASP A 152 16.62 -16.13 26.00
N ASP A 153 16.60 -15.54 27.20
CA ASP A 153 16.80 -16.24 28.47
C ASP A 153 15.68 -17.26 28.77
N LEU A 154 14.42 -16.89 28.49
CA LEU A 154 13.28 -17.80 28.64
C LEU A 154 13.36 -18.98 27.66
N PHE A 155 13.86 -18.78 26.43
CA PHE A 155 14.08 -19.89 25.49
C PHE A 155 15.16 -20.85 26.00
N VAL A 156 16.25 -20.34 26.59
CA VAL A 156 17.28 -21.20 27.22
C VAL A 156 16.67 -22.01 28.37
N THR A 157 15.87 -21.35 29.21
CA THR A 157 15.19 -21.99 30.35
C THR A 157 14.24 -23.09 29.90
N ALA A 158 13.38 -22.82 28.90
CA ALA A 158 12.44 -23.80 28.36
C ALA A 158 13.15 -25.00 27.72
N ARG A 159 14.25 -24.79 26.99
CA ARG A 159 15.04 -25.90 26.42
C ARG A 159 15.63 -26.79 27.52
N LYS A 160 16.11 -26.19 28.61
CA LYS A 160 16.63 -26.93 29.76
C LYS A 160 15.54 -27.77 30.43
N GLN A 161 14.39 -27.17 30.74
CA GLN A 161 13.25 -27.87 31.35
C GLN A 161 12.78 -29.05 30.49
N ILE A 162 12.75 -28.88 29.15
CA ILE A 162 12.43 -29.98 28.22
C ILE A 162 13.48 -31.09 28.28
N SER A 163 14.77 -30.74 28.28
CA SER A 163 15.87 -31.70 28.39
C SER A 163 15.80 -32.50 29.70
N ASP A 164 15.43 -31.82 30.79
CA ASP A 164 15.29 -32.40 32.14
C ASP A 164 13.94 -33.11 32.34
N LYS A 165 13.09 -33.18 31.28
CA LYS A 165 11.73 -33.74 31.28
C LYS A 165 10.76 -33.08 32.26
N GLN A 166 11.05 -31.84 32.66
CA GLN A 166 10.19 -30.96 33.45
C GLN A 166 9.15 -30.28 32.54
N PHE A 167 8.27 -31.08 31.94
CA PHE A 167 7.38 -30.61 30.89
C PHE A 167 6.31 -29.63 31.37
N ASP A 168 5.83 -29.73 32.61
CA ASP A 168 4.88 -28.77 33.17
C ASP A 168 5.51 -27.37 33.32
N ASP A 169 6.74 -27.31 33.85
CA ASP A 169 7.51 -26.07 33.98
C ASP A 169 7.88 -25.47 32.60
N ALA A 170 8.19 -26.34 31.63
CA ALA A 170 8.42 -25.93 30.24
C ALA A 170 7.18 -25.30 29.62
N VAL A 171 5.99 -25.87 29.86
CA VAL A 171 4.72 -25.32 29.37
C VAL A 171 4.44 -23.95 29.98
N GLU A 172 4.68 -23.77 31.28
CA GLU A 172 4.54 -22.47 31.94
C GLU A 172 5.50 -21.42 31.34
N THR A 173 6.77 -21.80 31.16
CA THR A 173 7.80 -20.92 30.59
C THR A 173 7.45 -20.54 29.15
N ILE A 174 6.98 -21.49 28.33
CA ILE A 174 6.44 -21.23 26.98
C ILE A 174 5.23 -20.28 27.05
N GLY A 175 4.39 -20.38 28.07
CA GLY A 175 3.31 -19.44 28.33
C GLY A 175 3.80 -18.00 28.51
N LYS A 176 4.85 -17.79 29.32
CA LYS A 176 5.48 -16.47 29.52
C LYS A 176 6.08 -15.93 28.22
N ILE A 177 6.76 -16.78 27.46
CA ILE A 177 7.26 -16.44 26.12
C ILE A 177 6.11 -15.92 25.24
N LYS A 178 4.95 -16.59 25.21
CA LYS A 178 3.78 -16.14 24.41
C LYS A 178 3.28 -14.76 24.83
N GLN A 179 3.23 -14.47 26.13
CA GLN A 179 2.75 -13.19 26.63
C GLN A 179 3.67 -12.05 26.18
N ILE A 180 4.97 -12.15 26.45
CA ILE A 180 5.96 -11.13 26.05
C ILE A 180 5.99 -10.95 24.53
N THR A 181 5.85 -12.05 23.79
CA THR A 181 5.76 -12.06 22.33
C THR A 181 4.61 -11.18 21.81
N VAL A 182 3.43 -11.24 22.45
CA VAL A 182 2.28 -10.42 22.07
C VAL A 182 2.56 -8.94 22.28
N ASP A 183 3.16 -8.58 23.41
CA ASP A 183 3.51 -7.19 23.71
C ASP A 183 4.52 -6.63 22.72
N PHE A 184 5.52 -7.43 22.36
CA PHE A 184 6.52 -7.03 21.35
C PHE A 184 5.90 -6.85 19.98
N ASN A 185 5.00 -7.74 19.57
CA ASN A 185 4.28 -7.61 18.32
C ASN A 185 3.43 -6.32 18.28
N ASN A 186 2.76 -5.97 19.37
CA ASN A 186 2.00 -4.72 19.49
C ASN A 186 2.92 -3.49 19.39
N LYS A 187 4.05 -3.50 20.09
CA LYS A 187 5.04 -2.42 20.02
C LYS A 187 5.59 -2.26 18.61
N ILE A 188 5.98 -3.34 17.94
CA ILE A 188 6.45 -3.31 16.54
C ILE A 188 5.39 -2.69 15.61
N ARG A 189 4.12 -3.04 15.82
CA ARG A 189 3.00 -2.49 15.03
C ARG A 189 2.86 -0.98 15.23
N GLU A 190 3.02 -0.50 16.46
CA GLU A 190 3.00 0.93 16.76
C GLU A 190 4.14 1.67 16.04
N TYR A 191 5.37 1.15 16.11
CA TYR A 191 6.51 1.71 15.36
C TYR A 191 6.26 1.73 13.84
N ALA A 192 5.71 0.65 13.30
CA ALA A 192 5.39 0.58 11.88
C ALA A 192 4.36 1.64 11.47
N SER A 193 3.31 1.83 12.27
CA SER A 193 2.27 2.84 12.03
C SER A 193 2.83 4.27 12.14
N GLN A 194 3.65 4.55 13.15
CA GLN A 194 4.32 5.85 13.28
C GLN A 194 5.24 6.16 12.10
N GLN A 195 6.00 5.16 11.61
CA GLN A 195 6.87 5.34 10.46
C GLN A 195 6.07 5.56 9.17
N GLU A 196 4.96 4.85 8.97
CA GLU A 196 4.04 5.08 7.85
C GLU A 196 3.48 6.50 7.87
N GLN A 197 2.99 6.95 9.02
CA GLN A 197 2.51 8.31 9.23
C GLN A 197 3.58 9.35 8.90
N SER A 198 4.79 9.18 9.44
CA SER A 198 5.91 10.09 9.21
C SER A 198 6.27 10.19 7.71
N ARG A 199 6.29 9.06 7.00
CA ARG A 199 6.56 9.02 5.56
C ARG A 199 5.46 9.71 4.76
N ALA A 200 4.18 9.45 5.09
CA ALA A 200 3.06 10.11 4.44
C ALA A 200 3.08 11.63 4.64
N THR A 201 3.33 12.10 5.86
CA THR A 201 3.46 13.53 6.16
C THR A 201 4.65 14.17 5.44
N ALA A 202 5.81 13.53 5.41
CA ALA A 202 6.97 14.03 4.65
C ALA A 202 6.69 14.11 3.15
N TYR A 203 5.95 13.15 2.61
CA TYR A 203 5.53 13.12 1.21
C TYR A 203 4.52 14.24 0.91
N ALA A 204 3.51 14.43 1.77
CA ALA A 204 2.55 15.54 1.68
C ALA A 204 3.26 16.90 1.67
N LYS A 205 4.23 17.12 2.57
CA LYS A 205 5.01 18.36 2.63
C LYS A 205 5.72 18.65 1.29
N THR A 206 6.34 17.63 0.70
CA THR A 206 7.00 17.75 -0.61
C THR A 206 6.01 18.18 -1.71
N TYR A 207 4.80 17.62 -1.71
CA TYR A 207 3.77 17.98 -2.69
C TYR A 207 3.17 19.37 -2.46
N LEU A 208 3.03 19.80 -1.20
CA LEU A 208 2.60 21.17 -0.88
C LEU A 208 3.60 22.20 -1.43
N GLU A 209 4.90 21.96 -1.25
CA GLU A 209 5.95 22.82 -1.82
C GLU A 209 5.92 22.86 -3.35
N GLN A 210 5.62 21.72 -3.99
CA GLN A 210 5.47 21.66 -5.45
C GLN A 210 4.20 22.39 -5.93
N LEU A 211 3.10 22.25 -5.20
CA LEU A 211 1.84 22.94 -5.49
C LEU A 211 1.98 24.45 -5.39
N ASP A 212 2.69 24.96 -4.38
CA ASP A 212 2.95 26.39 -4.24
C ASP A 212 3.62 26.98 -5.49
N ARG A 213 4.67 26.31 -5.97
CA ARG A 213 5.37 26.70 -7.21
C ARG A 213 4.47 26.59 -8.43
N LEU A 214 3.63 25.55 -8.49
CA LEU A 214 2.73 25.32 -9.62
C LEU A 214 1.63 26.39 -9.69
N ILE A 215 1.07 26.80 -8.54
CA ILE A 215 0.06 27.86 -8.42
C ILE A 215 0.66 29.21 -8.81
N GLU A 216 1.86 29.53 -8.33
CA GLU A 216 2.57 30.77 -8.69
C GLU A 216 2.83 30.84 -10.20
N ASN A 217 3.33 29.74 -10.78
CA ASN A 217 3.55 29.62 -12.21
C ASN A 217 2.24 29.76 -13.00
N ALA A 218 1.18 29.09 -12.56
CA ALA A 218 -0.15 29.17 -13.15
C ALA A 218 -0.70 30.60 -13.22
N LYS A 219 -0.56 31.36 -12.13
CA LYS A 219 -0.94 32.78 -12.04
C LYS A 219 -0.12 33.64 -12.99
N SER A 220 1.21 33.50 -12.97
CA SER A 220 2.10 34.29 -13.84
C SER A 220 1.88 34.05 -15.34
N GLN A 221 1.45 32.86 -15.73
CA GLN A 221 1.13 32.52 -17.13
C GLN A 221 -0.32 32.89 -17.53
N GLY A 222 -1.08 33.56 -16.65
CA GLY A 222 -2.44 34.00 -16.92
C GLY A 222 -3.38 32.87 -17.30
N LEU A 223 -3.29 31.73 -16.61
CA LEU A 223 -4.27 30.64 -16.77
C LEU A 223 -5.66 31.05 -16.29
N SER A 224 -6.65 30.24 -16.63
CA SER A 224 -8.01 30.44 -16.16
C SER A 224 -8.09 30.30 -14.64
N GLU A 225 -8.92 31.15 -14.03
CA GLU A 225 -9.21 31.13 -12.59
C GLU A 225 -9.65 29.74 -12.11
N ASN A 226 -10.37 28.99 -12.97
CA ASN A 226 -10.80 27.63 -12.66
C ASN A 226 -9.64 26.65 -12.38
N ILE A 227 -8.56 26.73 -13.15
CA ILE A 227 -7.39 25.83 -12.96
C ILE A 227 -6.64 26.22 -11.68
N ILE A 228 -6.47 27.52 -11.46
CA ILE A 228 -5.83 28.06 -10.25
C ILE A 228 -6.64 27.63 -9.00
N GLN A 229 -7.95 27.77 -9.03
CA GLN A 229 -8.82 27.38 -7.93
C GLN A 229 -8.78 25.88 -7.66
N LYS A 230 -8.73 25.03 -8.70
CA LYS A 230 -8.53 23.58 -8.52
C LYS A 230 -7.22 23.25 -7.81
N LEU A 231 -6.13 23.92 -8.16
CA LEU A 231 -4.82 23.74 -7.52
C LEU A 231 -4.83 24.22 -6.06
N GLU A 232 -5.48 25.35 -5.78
CA GLU A 232 -5.62 25.89 -4.42
C GLU A 232 -6.48 24.98 -3.53
N THR A 233 -7.60 24.46 -4.05
CA THR A 233 -8.43 23.48 -3.34
C THR A 233 -7.66 22.18 -3.09
N ALA A 234 -6.90 21.68 -4.06
CA ALA A 234 -6.08 20.48 -3.86
C ALA A 234 -5.00 20.70 -2.78
N LYS A 235 -4.43 21.91 -2.70
CA LYS A 235 -3.50 22.30 -1.63
C LYS A 235 -4.19 22.31 -0.26
N GLU A 236 -5.36 22.93 -0.15
CA GLU A 236 -6.15 22.99 1.08
C GLU A 236 -6.51 21.58 1.58
N ASN A 237 -7.01 20.72 0.69
CA ASN A 237 -7.35 19.34 1.01
C ASN A 237 -6.13 18.53 1.47
N LEU A 238 -4.99 18.65 0.78
CA LEU A 238 -3.77 17.95 1.18
C LEU A 238 -3.24 18.46 2.53
N SER A 239 -3.32 19.77 2.80
CA SER A 239 -2.84 20.35 4.06
C SER A 239 -3.69 20.00 5.29
N SER A 240 -4.99 19.75 5.09
CA SER A 240 -5.93 19.42 6.17
C SER A 240 -6.00 17.92 6.48
N THR A 241 -5.44 17.08 5.62
CA THR A 241 -5.46 15.64 5.75
C THR A 241 -4.30 15.12 6.59
N THR A 242 -4.60 14.27 7.57
CA THR A 242 -3.59 13.60 8.41
C THR A 242 -3.51 12.09 8.18
N ASP A 243 -4.55 11.48 7.58
CA ASP A 243 -4.56 10.05 7.29
C ASP A 243 -3.67 9.69 6.08
N PRO A 244 -2.79 8.67 6.16
CA PRO A 244 -1.90 8.28 5.06
C PRO A 244 -2.60 7.89 3.76
N HIS A 245 -3.76 7.23 3.81
CA HIS A 245 -4.48 6.80 2.61
C HIS A 245 -5.13 7.99 1.91
N GLU A 246 -5.75 8.88 2.67
CA GLU A 246 -6.30 10.12 2.13
C GLU A 246 -5.18 11.03 1.59
N ILE A 247 -4.01 11.12 2.25
CA ILE A 247 -2.84 11.84 1.71
C ILE A 247 -2.47 11.30 0.32
N ILE A 248 -2.38 9.97 0.15
CA ILE A 248 -2.04 9.34 -1.14
C ILE A 248 -3.10 9.66 -2.20
N LYS A 249 -4.38 9.64 -1.82
CA LYS A 249 -5.49 9.95 -2.72
C LYS A 249 -5.45 11.41 -3.18
N GLN A 250 -5.27 12.36 -2.27
CA GLN A 250 -5.11 13.78 -2.59
C GLN A 250 -3.92 14.01 -3.52
N ILE A 251 -2.79 13.33 -3.28
CA ILE A 251 -1.62 13.41 -4.17
C ILE A 251 -1.92 12.90 -5.58
N ARG A 252 -2.72 11.83 -5.73
CA ARG A 252 -3.11 11.33 -7.05
C ARG A 252 -3.98 12.34 -7.80
N GLU A 253 -4.89 13.01 -7.10
CA GLU A 253 -5.70 14.09 -7.68
C GLU A 253 -4.81 15.26 -8.14
N ILE A 254 -3.82 15.65 -7.34
CA ILE A 254 -2.84 16.69 -7.69
C ILE A 254 -2.06 16.31 -8.95
N ILE A 255 -1.59 15.07 -9.07
CA ILE A 255 -0.90 14.58 -10.27
C ILE A 255 -1.80 14.71 -11.50
N SER A 256 -3.08 14.34 -11.37
CA SER A 256 -4.04 14.46 -12.47
C SER A 256 -4.30 15.91 -12.88
N ILE A 257 -4.42 16.83 -11.92
CA ILE A 257 -4.58 18.27 -12.21
C ILE A 257 -3.31 18.81 -12.90
N LYS A 258 -2.13 18.40 -12.45
CA LYS A 258 -0.85 18.78 -13.07
C LYS A 258 -0.76 18.29 -14.53
N GLU A 259 -1.18 17.06 -14.81
CA GLU A 259 -1.22 16.54 -16.19
C GLU A 259 -2.18 17.35 -17.06
N GLN A 260 -3.36 17.70 -16.55
CA GLN A 260 -4.30 18.58 -17.25
C GLN A 260 -3.71 19.98 -17.51
N PHE A 261 -2.93 20.50 -16.56
CA PHE A 261 -2.23 21.78 -16.72
C PHE A 261 -1.21 21.73 -17.87
N GLU A 262 -0.36 20.70 -17.93
CA GLU A 262 0.61 20.54 -19.02
C GLU A 262 -0.09 20.38 -20.39
N LEU A 263 -1.20 19.63 -20.45
CA LEU A 263 -2.02 19.53 -21.66
C LEU A 263 -2.55 20.92 -22.11
N THR A 264 -3.10 21.70 -21.17
CA THR A 264 -3.64 23.04 -21.48
C THR A 264 -2.54 24.02 -21.93
N LYS A 265 -1.32 23.92 -21.36
CA LYS A 265 -0.16 24.71 -21.79
C LYS A 265 0.18 24.42 -23.25
N ASN A 266 0.09 23.16 -23.66
CA ASN A 266 0.38 22.75 -25.04
C ASN A 266 -0.68 23.25 -26.02
N ASP A 267 -1.96 23.14 -25.68
CA ASP A 267 -3.07 23.68 -26.49
C ASP A 267 -2.92 25.19 -26.73
N ARG A 268 -2.45 25.93 -25.71
CA ARG A 268 -2.15 27.37 -25.82
C ARG A 268 -0.99 27.65 -26.78
N LEU A 269 0.05 26.81 -26.79
CA LEU A 269 1.16 26.95 -27.74
C LEU A 269 0.67 26.73 -29.18
N GLU A 270 -0.17 25.72 -29.41
CA GLU A 270 -0.79 25.49 -30.72
C GLU A 270 -1.66 26.67 -31.17
N SER A 271 -2.46 27.23 -30.25
CA SER A 271 -3.27 28.43 -30.55
C SER A 271 -2.40 29.65 -30.93
N ARG A 272 -1.29 29.87 -30.23
CA ARG A 272 -0.34 30.94 -30.56
C ARG A 272 0.33 30.72 -31.91
N VAL A 273 0.64 29.47 -32.29
CA VAL A 273 1.12 29.14 -33.65
C VAL A 273 0.10 29.56 -34.69
N MET A 274 -1.19 29.22 -34.50
CA MET A 274 -2.25 29.60 -35.44
C MET A 274 -2.41 31.13 -35.54
N GLN A 275 -2.28 31.86 -34.44
CA GLN A 275 -2.32 33.33 -34.45
C GLN A 275 -1.14 33.91 -35.24
N ILE A 276 0.07 33.39 -35.04
CA ILE A 276 1.26 33.82 -35.80
C ILE A 276 1.11 33.48 -37.28
N GLU A 277 0.56 32.31 -37.64
CA GLU A 277 0.26 31.97 -39.03
C GLU A 277 -0.71 32.96 -39.66
N LYS A 278 -1.77 33.34 -38.94
CA LYS A 278 -2.71 34.36 -39.39
C LYS A 278 -2.05 35.73 -39.55
N THR A 279 -1.20 36.13 -38.61
CA THR A 279 -0.44 37.39 -38.69
C THR A 279 0.50 37.38 -39.88
N LEU A 280 1.24 36.29 -40.11
CA LEU A 280 2.14 36.15 -41.25
C LEU A 280 1.38 36.18 -42.57
N LEU A 281 0.20 35.53 -42.67
CA LEU A 281 -0.66 35.60 -43.85
C LEU A 281 -1.10 37.04 -44.14
N ASN A 282 -1.49 37.79 -43.11
CA ASN A 282 -1.88 39.19 -43.26
C ASN A 282 -0.71 40.07 -43.71
N ILE A 283 0.47 39.92 -43.11
CA ILE A 283 1.65 40.71 -43.47
C ILE A 283 2.16 40.30 -44.86
N SER A 284 2.09 39.03 -45.24
CA SER A 284 2.46 38.54 -46.58
C SER A 284 1.61 39.13 -47.70
N ASN A 285 0.41 39.65 -47.38
CA ASN A 285 -0.45 40.36 -48.31
C ASN A 285 -0.19 41.88 -48.32
N SER A 286 0.75 42.36 -47.51
CA SER A 286 1.22 43.75 -47.46
C SER A 286 2.67 43.83 -47.96
N GLU A 287 3.06 44.90 -48.64
CA GLU A 287 4.45 45.10 -49.14
C GLU A 287 5.49 45.36 -48.02
N LYS A 288 5.16 45.04 -46.76
CA LYS A 288 5.97 45.38 -45.57
C LYS A 288 7.16 44.44 -45.31
N LEU A 289 7.15 43.23 -45.87
CA LEU A 289 8.23 42.24 -45.70
C LEU A 289 8.76 41.77 -47.05
N SER A 290 10.05 41.43 -47.11
CA SER A 290 10.61 40.81 -48.30
C SER A 290 10.09 39.38 -48.45
N GLN A 291 10.06 38.88 -49.69
CA GLN A 291 9.66 37.49 -49.96
C GLN A 291 10.57 36.49 -49.24
N SER A 292 11.86 36.81 -49.06
CA SER A 292 12.81 35.98 -48.32
C SER A 292 12.43 35.87 -46.84
N ASP A 293 12.08 36.98 -46.19
CA ASP A 293 11.70 37.00 -44.77
C ASP A 293 10.41 36.23 -44.52
N ILE A 294 9.45 36.32 -45.45
CA ILE A 294 8.21 35.56 -45.42
C ILE A 294 8.48 34.05 -45.50
N ASP A 295 9.39 33.63 -46.39
CA ASP A 295 9.72 32.22 -46.57
C ASP A 295 10.48 31.65 -45.36
N ASP A 296 11.36 32.43 -44.73
CA ASP A 296 12.06 32.03 -43.52
C ASP A 296 11.14 31.98 -42.29
N ALA A 297 10.18 32.90 -42.20
CA ALA A 297 9.10 32.83 -41.19
C ALA A 297 8.27 31.56 -41.36
N LYS A 298 7.87 31.19 -42.59
CA LYS A 298 7.14 29.94 -42.87
C LYS A 298 7.94 28.70 -42.47
N LYS A 299 9.24 28.65 -42.79
CA LYS A 299 10.12 27.55 -42.35
C LYS A 299 10.20 27.46 -40.83
N THR A 300 10.32 28.60 -40.15
CA THR A 300 10.36 28.66 -38.68
C THR A 300 9.06 28.13 -38.06
N ILE A 301 7.89 28.47 -38.61
CA ILE A 301 6.60 27.92 -38.18
C ILE A 301 6.56 26.38 -38.34
N GLN A 302 7.05 25.85 -39.46
CA GLN A 302 7.11 24.40 -39.67
C GLN A 302 8.07 23.71 -38.67
N ILE A 303 9.18 24.36 -38.31
CA ILE A 303 10.09 23.87 -37.27
C ILE A 303 9.39 23.86 -35.91
N ILE A 304 8.67 24.94 -35.56
CA ILE A 304 7.87 25.02 -34.32
C ILE A 304 6.84 23.89 -34.28
N LYS A 305 6.05 23.68 -35.34
CA LYS A 305 5.06 22.58 -35.44
C LYS A 305 5.70 21.21 -35.25
N ARG A 306 6.89 21.00 -35.81
CA ARG A 306 7.64 19.74 -35.64
C ARG A 306 8.12 19.55 -34.19
N HIS A 307 8.57 20.59 -33.51
CA HIS A 307 8.93 20.50 -32.09
C HIS A 307 7.71 20.20 -31.22
N LEU A 308 6.56 20.83 -31.49
CA LEU A 308 5.30 20.53 -30.79
C LEU A 308 4.89 19.06 -30.98
N ALA A 309 4.91 18.55 -32.22
CA ALA A 309 4.58 17.15 -32.52
C ALA A 309 5.53 16.12 -31.86
N LYS A 310 6.75 16.53 -31.50
CA LYS A 310 7.75 15.70 -30.80
C LYS A 310 7.73 15.88 -29.28
N GLY A 311 6.86 16.73 -28.74
CA GLY A 311 6.82 17.07 -27.31
C GLY A 311 7.97 17.97 -26.84
N GLU A 312 8.69 18.63 -27.76
CA GLU A 312 9.79 19.53 -27.45
C GLU A 312 9.28 20.97 -27.17
N PHE A 313 8.40 21.11 -26.17
CA PHE A 313 7.58 22.32 -25.95
C PHE A 313 8.39 23.58 -25.61
N GLU A 314 9.46 23.49 -24.81
CA GLU A 314 10.33 24.63 -24.48
C GLU A 314 11.00 25.22 -25.73
N LYS A 315 11.59 24.36 -26.59
CA LYS A 315 12.19 24.81 -27.86
C LYS A 315 11.16 25.43 -28.80
N ALA A 316 9.97 24.81 -28.87
CA ALA A 316 8.87 25.35 -29.65
C ALA A 316 8.47 26.76 -29.15
N ASN A 317 8.37 26.95 -27.83
CA ASN A 317 7.99 28.23 -27.23
C ASN A 317 9.07 29.32 -27.39
N GLU A 318 10.35 28.97 -27.33
CA GLU A 318 11.46 29.91 -27.62
C GLU A 318 11.41 30.41 -29.05
N LEU A 319 11.32 29.51 -30.03
CA LEU A 319 11.21 29.86 -31.44
C LEU A 319 9.95 30.68 -31.74
N LEU A 320 8.83 30.30 -31.11
CA LEU A 320 7.55 31.01 -31.21
C LEU A 320 7.65 32.45 -30.67
N ARG A 321 8.35 32.66 -29.54
CA ARG A 321 8.61 34.00 -28.99
C ARG A 321 9.45 34.85 -29.95
N SER A 322 10.58 34.30 -30.41
CA SER A 322 11.47 35.02 -31.33
C SER A 322 10.76 35.41 -32.63
N LEU A 323 9.98 34.50 -33.20
CA LEU A 323 9.20 34.76 -34.41
C LEU A 323 8.10 35.81 -34.18
N ALA A 324 7.40 35.74 -33.04
CA ALA A 324 6.38 36.74 -32.70
C ALA A 324 6.99 38.15 -32.57
N THR A 325 8.15 38.28 -31.94
CA THR A 325 8.86 39.55 -31.81
C THR A 325 9.23 40.11 -33.18
N LEU A 326 9.79 39.28 -34.07
CA LEU A 326 10.17 39.70 -35.42
C LEU A 326 8.97 40.19 -36.24
N LEU A 327 7.85 39.47 -36.20
CA LEU A 327 6.65 39.83 -36.95
C LEU A 327 5.96 41.09 -36.40
N ASN A 328 5.98 41.30 -35.08
CA ASN A 328 5.43 42.51 -34.48
C ASN A 328 6.25 43.75 -34.81
N THR A 329 7.59 43.65 -34.85
CA THR A 329 8.46 44.77 -35.26
C THR A 329 8.29 45.16 -36.73
N SER A 330 7.70 44.31 -37.56
CA SER A 330 7.42 44.60 -38.98
C SER A 330 6.01 45.15 -39.22
N GLN A 331 5.20 45.33 -38.17
CA GLN A 331 3.86 45.92 -38.27
C GLN A 331 3.84 47.43 -38.09
N ASP A 332 4.79 47.99 -37.32
CA ASP A 332 5.01 49.43 -37.11
C ASP A 332 5.73 50.10 -38.29
#